data_AF-A0A7V5YXB6-F1
#
_entry.id   AF-A0A7V5YXB6-F1
#
_cell.length_a   1.000
_cell.length_b   1.000
_cell.length_c   1.000
_cell.angle_alpha   90.00
_cell.angle_beta   90.00
_cell.angle_gamma   90.00
#
_symmetry.space_group_name_H-M   'P 1'
#
loop_
_entity.id
_entity.type
_entity.pdbx_description
1 polymer ?
#
loop_
_entity_poly.entity_id
_entity_poly.type
_entity_poly.pdbx_seq_one_letter_code
_entity_poly.pdbx_strand_id
1 'polypeptide(L)' 'MESKYLETLEYPKILERLARHTSFSAGRELALALQPSTEAAEVRRRQQETSEARALQDLKPDVGLAG' A
#
# COMPACT_ATOMS: atom_id res chain seq x y z
N MET A 1 13.25 -1.67 12.30
CA MET A 1 13.24 -2.92 11.51
C MET A 1 14.54 -2.96 10.72
N GLU A 2 15.24 -4.09 10.68
CA GLU A 2 16.55 -4.18 10.01
C GLU A 2 16.40 -4.32 8.49
N SER A 3 17.08 -3.46 7.72
CA SER A 3 17.00 -3.41 6.26
C SER A 3 17.39 -4.73 5.56
N LYS A 4 18.32 -5.49 6.15
CA LYS A 4 18.77 -6.79 5.62
C LYS A 4 17.63 -7.81 5.51
N TYR A 5 16.68 -7.81 6.45
CA TYR A 5 15.54 -8.73 6.39
C TYR A 5 14.60 -8.36 5.25
N LEU A 6 14.39 -7.06 5.01
CA LEU A 6 13.53 -6.57 3.93
C LEU A 6 14.11 -6.89 2.55
N GLU A 7 15.42 -6.79 2.38
CA GLU A 7 16.10 -7.24 1.16
C GLU A 7 15.94 -8.75 0.94
N THR A 8 16.14 -9.54 1.99
CA THR A 8 16.00 -11.01 1.94
C THR A 8 14.57 -11.43 1.60
N LEU A 9 13.57 -10.70 2.10
CA LEU A 9 12.15 -10.91 1.81
C LEU A 9 11.71 -10.31 0.47
N GLU A 10 12.64 -9.73 -0.30
CA GLU A 10 12.38 -9.04 -1.56
C GLU A 10 11.32 -7.94 -1.44
N TYR A 11 11.22 -7.32 -0.27
CA TYR A 11 10.24 -6.27 0.00
C TYR A 11 10.28 -5.11 -1.01
N PRO A 12 11.45 -4.63 -1.50
CA PRO A 12 11.50 -3.63 -2.56
C PRO A 12 10.76 -4.05 -3.84
N LYS A 13 10.78 -5.35 -4.20
CA LYS A 13 10.03 -5.85 -5.37
C LYS A 13 8.53 -5.80 -5.13
N ILE A 14 8.08 -6.02 -3.89
CA ILE A 14 6.67 -5.91 -3.51
C ILE A 14 6.21 -4.45 -3.65
N LEU A 15 7.01 -3.50 -3.17
CA LEU A 15 6.71 -2.07 -3.30
C LEU A 15 6.65 -1.64 -4.77
N GLU A 16 7.58 -2.08 -5.61
CA GLU A 16 7.55 -1.79 -7.04
C GLU A 16 6.32 -2.39 -7.74
N ARG A 17 5.87 -3.58 -7.33
CA ARG A 17 4.62 -4.16 -7.86
C ARG A 17 3.42 -3.32 -7.44
N LEU A 18 3.34 -2.91 -6.18
CA LEU A 18 2.26 -2.04 -5.68
C LEU A 18 2.23 -0.69 -6.41
N ALA A 19 3.39 -0.07 -6.58
CA ALA A 19 3.60 1.21 -7.26
C ALA A 19 3.18 1.21 -8.74
N ARG A 20 3.02 0.03 -9.37
CA ARG A 20 2.49 -0.09 -10.74
C ARG A 20 0.96 -0.06 -10.80
N HIS A 21 0.28 -0.29 -9.67
CA HIS A 21 -1.18 -0.29 -9.57
C HIS A 21 -1.76 1.07 -9.17
N THR A 22 -0.92 2.08 -8.92
CA THR A 22 -1.36 3.43 -8.54
C THR A 22 -1.70 4.25 -9.78
N SER A 23 -2.80 5.00 -9.72
CA SER A 23 -3.31 5.76 -10.88
C SER A 23 -2.57 7.08 -11.17
N PHE A 24 -1.70 7.56 -10.27
CA PHE A 24 -0.96 8.83 -10.42
C PHE A 24 0.38 8.83 -9.68
N SER A 25 1.25 9.80 -9.99
CA SER A 25 2.65 9.88 -9.52
C SER A 25 2.79 9.98 -8.00
N ALA A 26 1.99 10.82 -7.34
CA ALA A 26 2.04 10.92 -5.88
C ALA A 26 1.62 9.61 -5.19
N GLY A 27 0.65 8.87 -5.74
CA GLY A 27 0.33 7.52 -5.27
C GLY A 27 1.50 6.55 -5.42
N ARG A 28 2.23 6.63 -6.55
CA ARG A 28 3.44 5.83 -6.79
C ARG A 28 4.53 6.12 -5.75
N GLU A 29 4.81 7.39 -5.47
CA GLU A 29 5.81 7.81 -4.48
C GLU A 29 5.43 7.32 -3.07
N LEU A 30 4.16 7.45 -2.68
CA LEU A 30 3.66 6.93 -1.41
C LEU A 30 3.80 5.41 -1.31
N ALA A 31 3.50 4.69 -2.40
CA ALA A 31 3.66 3.25 -2.45
C ALA A 31 5.13 2.83 -2.24
N LEU A 32 6.09 3.53 -2.85
CA LEU A 32 7.52 3.23 -2.71
C LEU A 32 8.09 3.63 -1.34
N ALA A 33 7.48 4.59 -0.66
CA ALA A 33 7.90 5.03 0.67
C ALA A 33 7.36 4.16 1.82
N LEU A 34 6.45 3.21 1.56
CA LEU A 34 5.81 2.38 2.58
C LEU A 34 6.81 1.55 3.38
N GLN A 35 6.86 1.79 4.68
CA GLN A 35 7.61 0.97 5.63
C GLN A 35 6.67 0.05 6.42
N PRO A 36 7.07 -1.21 6.68
CA PRO A 36 6.33 -2.09 7.57
C PRO A 36 6.33 -1.54 9.00
N SER A 37 5.21 -1.72 9.71
CA SER A 37 5.07 -1.32 11.11
C SER A 37 4.97 -2.55 12.01
N THR A 38 5.57 -2.45 13.20
CA THR A 38 5.43 -3.44 14.28
C THR A 38 4.37 -3.04 15.30
N GLU A 39 3.82 -1.83 15.19
CA GLU A 39 2.80 -1.32 16.09
C GLU A 39 1.43 -1.88 15.73
N ALA A 40 0.89 -2.75 16.59
CA ALA A 40 -0.33 -3.50 16.29
C ALA A 40 -1.54 -2.59 15.99
N ALA A 41 -1.63 -1.42 16.63
CA ALA A 41 -2.69 -0.46 16.38
C ALA A 41 -2.60 0.13 14.95
N GLU A 42 -1.39 0.48 14.50
CA GLU A 42 -1.15 1.00 13.16
C GLU A 42 -1.42 -0.08 12.10
N VAL A 43 -0.96 -1.30 12.33
CA VAL A 43 -1.18 -2.44 11.44
C VAL A 43 -2.68 -2.75 11.28
N ARG A 44 -3.46 -2.70 12.37
CA ARG A 44 -4.92 -2.86 12.30
C ARG A 44 -5.58 -1.73 11.51
N ARG A 45 -5.19 -0.48 11.78
CA ARG A 45 -5.72 0.70 11.09
C ARG A 45 -5.49 0.62 9.57
N ARG A 46 -4.25 0.33 9.14
CA ARG A 46 -3.91 0.21 7.70
C ARG A 46 -4.67 -0.93 7.00
N GLN A 47 -4.86 -2.06 7.67
CA GLN A 47 -5.65 -3.18 7.14
C GLN A 47 -7.13 -2.82 7.00
N GLN A 48 -7.69 -2.10 7.98
CA GLN A 48 -9.07 -1.62 7.94
C GLN A 48 -9.26 -0.65 6.77
N GLU A 49 -8.39 0.36 6.62
CA GLU A 49 -8.42 1.31 5.49
C GLU A 49 -8.37 0.59 4.13
N THR A 50 -7.51 -0.42 4.00
CA THR A 50 -7.41 -1.21 2.75
C THR A 50 -8.68 -2.01 2.49
N SER A 51 -9.31 -2.56 3.54
CA SER A 51 -10.53 -3.35 3.42
C SER A 51 -11.72 -2.48 3.02
N GLU A 52 -11.82 -1.28 3.61
CA GLU A 52 -12.82 -0.28 3.25
C GLU A 52 -12.64 0.19 1.81
N ALA A 53 -11.40 0.49 1.38
CA ALA A 53 -11.13 0.89 -0.01
C ALA A 53 -11.52 -0.20 -1.01
N ARG A 54 -11.23 -1.48 -0.74
CA ARG A 54 -11.68 -2.59 -1.60
C ARG A 54 -13.20 -2.70 -1.65
N ALA A 55 -13.87 -2.61 -0.50
CA ALA A 55 -15.33 -2.65 -0.46
C ALA A 55 -15.97 -1.49 -1.24
N LEU A 56 -15.40 -0.29 -1.15
CA LEU A 56 -15.83 0.87 -1.93
C LEU A 56 -15.64 0.64 -3.44
N GLN A 57 -14.52 0.05 -3.85
CA GLN A 57 -14.25 -0.29 -5.24
C GLN A 57 -15.26 -1.33 -5.78
N ASP A 58 -15.59 -2.36 -4.98
CA ASP A 58 -16.59 -3.36 -5.35
C ASP A 58 -18.00 -2.76 -5.48
N LEU A 59 -18.36 -1.82 -4.59
CA LEU A 59 -19.66 -1.12 -4.65
C LEU A 59 -19.74 -0.06 -5.76
N LYS A 60 -18.62 0.57 -6.11
CA LYS A 60 -18.56 1.69 -7.06
C LYS A 60 -17.28 1.61 -7.91
N PRO A 61 -17.30 0.81 -9.00
CA PRO A 61 -16.12 0.57 -9.83
C PRO A 61 -15.56 1.84 -10.49
N ASP A 62 -16.42 2.84 -10.72
CA ASP A 62 -16.07 4.11 -11.39
C ASP A 62 -15.47 5.16 -10.44
N VAL A 63 -15.44 4.90 -9.11
CA VAL A 63 -14.81 5.80 -8.14
C VAL A 63 -13.31 5.54 -8.12
N GLY A 64 -12.61 6.15 -9.07
CA GLY A 64 -11.16 6.30 -9.03
C GLY A 64 -10.76 7.53 -8.21
N LEU A 65 -9.61 7.45 -7.54
CA LEU A 65 -8.87 8.64 -7.09
C LEU A 65 -8.23 9.30 -8.32
N ALA A 66 -9.05 9.88 -9.19
CA ALA A 66 -8.61 10.62 -10.36
C ALA A 66 -8.86 12.11 -10.08
N GLY A 67 -7.77 12.84 -9.85
CA GLY A 67 -7.70 14.29 -9.94
C GLY A 67 -6.96 14.68 -11.21
#